data_AF-A0A6V7QCK0-F1
#
_entry.id   AF-A0A6V7QCK0-F1
#
_cell.length_a   1.000
_cell.length_b   1.000
_cell.length_c   1.000
_cell.angle_alpha   90.00
_cell.angle_beta   90.00
_cell.angle_gamma   90.00
#
_symmetry.space_group_name_H-M   'P 1'
#
loop_
_entity.id
_entity.type
_entity.pdbx_description
1 polymer ?
#
loop_
_entity_poly.entity_id
_entity_poly.type
_entity_poly.pdbx_seq_one_letter_code
_entity_poly.pdbx_strand_id
1 'polypeptide(L)'
;MALPPNPNPNPNPNPDPPPPHHPSLRLLLPTSPSSSSSSSSPLPCGAADADLAAGRWSTAPLRRPLYDATCPFHRNAWNCLRNGRDRMDSIAAWAWFPDRCGGAAVPRADPRGFLAAARGRRIGFVGTR
;
A
#
# COMPACT_ATOMS: atom_id res chain seq x y z
N MET A 1 70.65 -31.87 12.62
CA MET A 1 70.66 -30.39 12.69
C MET A 1 69.81 -29.97 13.87
N ALA A 2 70.25 -28.95 14.62
CA ALA A 2 69.98 -28.71 16.03
C ALA A 2 68.55 -28.24 16.42
N LEU A 3 68.18 -28.56 17.67
CA LEU A 3 67.27 -27.87 18.61
C LEU A 3 68.14 -27.10 19.65
N PRO A 4 67.64 -26.31 20.64
CA PRO A 4 66.39 -25.53 20.91
C PRO A 4 66.79 -24.07 21.32
N PRO A 5 66.15 -23.28 22.25
CA PRO A 5 64.82 -23.24 22.89
C PRO A 5 64.09 -21.84 22.87
N ASN A 6 62.88 -21.82 23.48
CA ASN A 6 62.01 -20.74 24.03
C ASN A 6 62.76 -19.48 24.56
N PRO A 7 62.19 -18.23 24.66
CA PRO A 7 61.02 -17.90 25.49
C PRO A 7 60.09 -16.76 25.00
N ASN A 8 58.93 -16.67 25.63
CA ASN A 8 58.00 -15.53 25.60
C ASN A 8 58.64 -14.24 26.17
N PRO A 9 58.22 -13.03 25.76
CA PRO A 9 58.18 -11.94 26.73
C PRO A 9 56.93 -11.05 26.62
N ASN A 10 56.31 -10.80 27.77
CA ASN A 10 55.42 -9.67 28.04
C ASN A 10 56.27 -8.37 28.10
N PRO A 11 55.73 -7.15 27.90
CA PRO A 11 55.08 -6.46 29.03
C PRO A 11 53.99 -5.42 28.68
N ASN A 12 53.09 -5.15 29.63
CA ASN A 12 52.23 -3.95 29.67
C ASN A 12 53.06 -2.65 29.63
N PRO A 13 52.44 -1.52 29.22
CA PRO A 13 52.37 -0.42 30.19
C PRO A 13 51.06 0.40 30.16
N ASN A 14 50.80 0.99 31.32
CA ASN A 14 49.75 1.93 31.72
C ASN A 14 49.77 3.27 30.93
N PRO A 15 48.76 4.16 31.12
CA PRO A 15 48.15 4.99 30.07
C PRO A 15 48.70 6.42 29.97
N ASP A 16 48.39 7.09 28.86
CA ASP A 16 48.58 8.54 28.70
C ASP A 16 47.29 9.35 29.02
N PRO A 17 47.44 10.55 29.64
CA PRO A 17 46.36 11.38 30.19
C PRO A 17 45.61 12.24 29.15
N PRO A 18 44.41 12.77 29.49
CA PRO A 18 43.57 13.50 28.54
C PRO A 18 44.09 14.94 28.28
N PRO A 19 43.99 15.45 27.03
CA PRO A 19 44.23 16.86 26.76
C PRO A 19 43.03 17.74 27.18
N PRO A 20 43.29 19.02 27.55
CA PRO A 20 42.36 19.88 28.28
C PRO A 20 41.22 20.47 27.45
N HIS A 21 40.08 20.65 28.12
CA HIS A 21 38.87 21.27 27.61
C HIS A 21 39.06 22.78 27.35
N HIS A 22 38.83 23.19 26.11
CA HIS A 22 38.54 24.58 25.77
C HIS A 22 37.03 24.74 25.52
N PRO A 23 36.39 25.83 26.00
CA PRO A 23 34.95 26.01 25.91
C PRO A 23 34.58 26.31 24.46
N SER A 24 34.18 25.27 23.73
CA SER A 24 33.57 25.47 22.41
C SER A 24 32.15 25.94 22.63
N LEU A 25 31.93 27.21 22.30
CA LEU A 25 30.66 27.90 22.16
C LEU A 25 29.56 26.93 21.73
N ARG A 26 28.56 26.71 22.61
CA ARG A 26 27.32 26.05 22.23
C ARG A 26 26.63 26.92 21.18
N LEU A 27 26.86 26.61 19.90
CA LEU A 27 25.93 27.05 18.87
C LEU A 27 24.57 26.47 19.24
N LEU A 28 23.63 27.36 19.55
CA LEU A 28 22.22 27.03 19.59
C LEU A 28 21.87 26.50 18.20
N LEU A 29 21.80 25.17 18.05
CA LEU A 29 21.22 24.58 16.86
C LEU A 29 19.80 25.14 16.76
N PRO A 30 19.39 25.72 15.62
CA PRO A 30 18.00 26.05 15.43
C PRO A 30 17.21 24.77 15.61
N THR A 31 16.29 24.78 16.59
CA THR A 31 15.29 23.75 16.78
C THR A 31 14.71 23.47 15.42
N SER A 32 14.96 22.28 14.86
CA SER A 32 14.25 21.85 13.67
C SER A 32 12.78 22.08 13.97
N PRO A 33 12.03 22.81 13.11
CA PRO A 33 10.61 22.95 13.34
C PRO A 33 10.09 21.54 13.45
N SER A 34 9.53 21.21 14.62
CA SER A 34 8.84 19.95 14.85
C SER A 34 8.03 19.72 13.59
N SER A 35 8.39 18.69 12.82
CA SER A 35 7.62 18.26 11.68
C SER A 35 6.21 18.22 12.20
N SER A 36 5.41 19.20 11.80
CA SER A 36 3.99 19.18 12.09
C SER A 36 3.58 17.87 11.46
N SER A 37 3.35 16.88 12.31
CA SER A 37 2.63 15.69 11.93
C SER A 37 1.24 16.22 11.62
N SER A 38 1.10 16.82 10.43
CA SER A 38 -0.16 16.94 9.75
C SER A 38 -0.62 15.51 9.66
N SER A 39 -1.46 15.12 10.60
CA SER A 39 -2.24 13.90 10.54
C SER A 39 -3.21 14.09 9.38
N SER A 40 -2.68 14.10 8.16
CA SER A 40 -3.45 13.82 6.97
C SER A 40 -3.92 12.40 7.20
N SER A 41 -5.21 12.23 7.50
CA SER A 41 -5.86 10.93 7.44
C SER A 41 -5.34 10.21 6.19
N PRO A 42 -4.90 8.94 6.31
CA PRO A 42 -4.38 8.22 5.16
C PRO A 42 -5.43 8.33 4.04
N LEU A 43 -4.99 8.83 2.88
CA LEU A 43 -5.89 9.01 1.75
C LEU A 43 -6.63 7.69 1.50
N PRO A 44 -7.94 7.73 1.23
CA PRO A 44 -8.67 6.52 0.93
C PRO A 44 -8.03 5.86 -0.29
N CYS A 45 -8.00 4.53 -0.27
CA CYS A 45 -7.47 3.73 -1.36
C CYS A 45 -8.12 4.15 -2.68
N GLY A 46 -7.32 4.66 -3.62
CA GLY A 46 -7.78 5.17 -4.90
C GLY A 46 -8.08 6.68 -4.98
N ALA A 47 -7.65 7.47 -4.00
CA ALA A 47 -7.72 8.93 -4.07
C ALA A 47 -6.78 9.56 -5.11
N ALA A 48 -5.73 8.85 -5.53
CA ALA A 48 -4.84 9.26 -6.62
C ALA A 48 -4.92 8.27 -7.80
N ASP A 49 -4.92 8.79 -9.03
CA ASP A 49 -5.09 7.98 -10.24
C ASP A 49 -4.01 6.90 -10.41
N ALA A 50 -2.76 7.22 -10.06
CA ALA A 50 -1.64 6.29 -10.13
C ALA A 50 -1.76 5.12 -9.13
N ASP A 51 -2.53 5.30 -8.06
CA ASP A 51 -2.69 4.28 -7.03
C ASP A 51 -3.65 3.17 -7.44
N LEU A 52 -4.46 3.34 -8.48
CA LEU A 52 -5.44 2.33 -8.92
C LEU A 52 -4.94 1.45 -10.07
N ALA A 53 -3.96 1.90 -10.85
CA ALA A 53 -3.53 1.19 -12.05
C ALA A 53 -2.53 0.05 -11.77
N ALA A 54 -1.70 0.18 -10.73
CA ALA A 54 -0.69 -0.82 -10.35
C ALA A 54 -1.17 -1.66 -9.15
N GLY A 55 -1.07 -2.98 -9.27
CA GLY A 55 -1.59 -3.89 -8.25
C GLY A 55 -1.69 -5.33 -8.73
N ARG A 56 -2.49 -6.10 -8.00
CA ARG A 56 -2.71 -7.52 -8.25
C ARG A 56 -4.16 -7.92 -8.02
N TRP A 57 -4.58 -8.93 -8.77
CA TRP A 57 -5.83 -9.63 -8.52
C TRP A 57 -5.64 -10.66 -7.41
N SER A 58 -6.56 -10.71 -6.46
CA SER A 58 -6.62 -11.75 -5.43
C SER A 58 -8.08 -12.02 -5.02
N THR A 59 -8.36 -13.20 -4.47
CA THR A 59 -9.71 -13.56 -4.04
C THR A 59 -10.09 -12.88 -2.72
N ALA A 60 -11.32 -12.37 -2.64
CA ALA A 60 -11.98 -11.88 -1.45
C ALA A 60 -13.24 -12.74 -1.20
N PRO A 61 -13.16 -13.83 -0.39
CA PRO A 61 -14.14 -14.93 -0.38
C PRO A 61 -15.59 -14.54 -0.04
N LEU A 62 -15.76 -13.44 0.68
CA LEU A 62 -17.09 -12.93 1.07
C LEU A 62 -17.77 -12.13 -0.06
N ARG A 63 -17.07 -11.86 -1.16
CA ARG A 63 -17.63 -11.14 -2.31
C ARG A 63 -18.55 -12.05 -3.12
N ARG A 64 -19.80 -11.62 -3.26
CA ARG A 64 -20.83 -12.19 -4.16
C ARG A 64 -20.97 -11.39 -5.45
N PRO A 65 -21.68 -11.87 -6.48
CA PRO A 65 -22.05 -11.05 -7.63
C PRO A 65 -22.75 -9.75 -7.23
N LEU A 66 -22.49 -8.65 -7.94
CA LEU A 66 -23.13 -7.34 -7.70
C LEU A 66 -24.56 -7.23 -8.25
N TYR A 67 -24.93 -8.17 -9.13
CA TYR A 67 -26.25 -8.27 -9.76
C TYR A 67 -26.66 -9.74 -9.77
N ASP A 68 -27.96 -9.98 -9.90
CA ASP A 68 -28.52 -11.32 -10.09
C ASP A 68 -28.88 -11.59 -11.56
N ALA A 69 -29.34 -12.81 -11.84
CA ALA A 69 -29.72 -13.25 -13.19
C ALA A 69 -30.94 -12.48 -13.76
N THR A 70 -31.72 -11.82 -12.91
CA THR A 70 -33.00 -11.18 -13.25
C THR A 70 -32.87 -9.69 -13.62
N CYS A 71 -31.69 -9.09 -13.40
CA CYS A 71 -31.44 -7.69 -13.72
C CYS A 71 -31.84 -7.32 -15.16
N PRO A 72 -32.89 -6.49 -15.37
CA PRO A 72 -33.48 -6.26 -16.69
C PRO A 72 -32.58 -5.39 -17.60
N PHE A 73 -31.62 -4.68 -17.02
CA PHE A 73 -30.69 -3.83 -17.75
C PHE A 73 -29.44 -4.58 -18.23
N HIS A 74 -29.20 -5.79 -17.72
CA HIS A 74 -28.03 -6.57 -18.09
C HIS A 74 -28.27 -7.30 -19.41
N ARG A 75 -27.53 -6.91 -20.46
CA ARG A 75 -27.65 -7.50 -21.79
C ARG A 75 -27.49 -9.02 -21.76
N ASN A 76 -28.36 -9.68 -22.52
CA ASN A 76 -28.45 -11.14 -22.56
C ASN A 76 -27.13 -11.83 -22.90
N ALA A 77 -26.35 -11.28 -23.82
CA ALA A 77 -25.06 -11.83 -24.23
C ALA A 77 -24.01 -11.85 -23.09
N TRP A 78 -24.18 -11.04 -22.04
CA TRP A 78 -23.18 -10.86 -20.98
C TRP A 78 -23.69 -11.30 -19.59
N ASN A 79 -24.97 -11.63 -19.46
CA ASN A 79 -25.56 -12.14 -18.22
C ASN A 79 -25.16 -13.60 -17.96
N CYS A 80 -23.93 -13.80 -17.50
CA CYS A 80 -23.35 -15.12 -17.24
C CYS A 80 -24.13 -15.93 -16.20
N LEU A 81 -24.70 -15.26 -15.18
CA LEU A 81 -25.55 -15.92 -14.17
C LEU A 81 -26.78 -16.54 -14.82
N ARG A 82 -27.48 -15.78 -15.67
CA ARG A 82 -28.67 -16.28 -16.37
C ARG A 82 -28.33 -17.33 -17.42
N ASN A 83 -27.17 -17.19 -18.07
CA ASN A 83 -26.73 -18.12 -19.10
C ASN A 83 -26.08 -19.40 -18.53
N GLY A 84 -26.14 -19.63 -17.22
CA GLY A 84 -25.69 -20.88 -16.59
C GLY A 84 -24.18 -21.09 -16.60
N ARG A 85 -23.38 -20.01 -16.58
CA ARG A 85 -21.92 -20.14 -16.50
C ARG A 85 -21.50 -20.73 -15.15
N ASP A 86 -20.67 -21.77 -15.18
CA ASP A 86 -20.14 -22.38 -13.97
C ASP A 86 -19.21 -21.46 -13.17
N ARG A 87 -19.11 -21.72 -11.86
CA ARG A 87 -18.16 -21.07 -10.93
C ARG A 87 -18.30 -19.54 -10.86
N MET A 88 -19.53 -19.04 -10.99
CA MET A 88 -19.80 -17.60 -10.88
C MET A 88 -19.44 -17.01 -9.51
N ASP A 89 -19.62 -17.77 -8.43
CA ASP A 89 -19.20 -17.32 -7.09
C ASP A 89 -17.69 -17.11 -7.01
N SER A 90 -16.90 -18.03 -7.56
CA SER A 90 -15.43 -17.92 -7.60
C SER A 90 -14.97 -16.76 -8.47
N ILE A 91 -15.64 -16.53 -9.61
CA ILE A 91 -15.33 -15.42 -10.52
C ILE A 91 -15.69 -14.07 -9.86
N ALA A 92 -16.84 -13.99 -9.19
CA ALA A 92 -17.28 -12.78 -8.49
C ALA A 92 -16.49 -12.48 -7.21
N ALA A 93 -15.75 -13.47 -6.69
CA ALA A 93 -14.89 -13.31 -5.52
C ALA A 93 -13.57 -12.57 -5.83
N TRP A 94 -13.18 -12.39 -7.10
CA TRP A 94 -11.97 -11.66 -7.43
C TRP A 94 -12.08 -10.18 -7.05
N ALA A 95 -11.00 -9.65 -6.48
CA ALA A 95 -10.86 -8.27 -6.09
C ALA A 95 -9.50 -7.73 -6.53
N TRP A 96 -9.48 -6.46 -6.90
CA TRP A 96 -8.26 -5.73 -7.22
C TRP A 96 -7.64 -5.16 -5.95
N PHE A 97 -6.36 -5.44 -5.72
CA PHE A 97 -5.55 -4.96 -4.61
C PHE A 97 -4.44 -4.07 -5.16
N PRO A 98 -4.60 -2.74 -5.11
CA PRO A 98 -3.57 -1.83 -5.57
C PRO A 98 -2.37 -1.80 -4.63
N ASP A 99 -1.16 -1.63 -5.17
CA ASP A 99 0.09 -1.77 -4.40
C ASP A 99 0.22 -0.73 -3.27
N ARG A 100 -0.35 0.46 -3.47
CA ARG A 100 -0.23 1.61 -2.57
C ARG A 100 -1.40 1.78 -1.61
N CYS A 101 -2.26 0.75 -1.50
CA CYS A 101 -3.50 0.78 -0.74
C CYS A 101 -3.42 -0.01 0.59
N GLY A 102 -2.22 -0.16 1.16
CA GLY A 102 -2.06 -0.78 2.49
C GLY A 102 -2.57 -2.22 2.60
N GLY A 103 -2.61 -2.96 1.48
CA GLY A 103 -3.15 -4.32 1.42
C GLY A 103 -4.68 -4.41 1.38
N ALA A 104 -5.40 -3.28 1.30
CA ALA A 104 -6.84 -3.27 1.10
C ALA A 104 -7.21 -3.44 -0.37
N ALA A 105 -8.31 -4.17 -0.63
CA ALA A 105 -8.91 -4.23 -1.96
C ALA A 105 -9.68 -2.94 -2.26
N VAL A 106 -9.79 -2.58 -3.54
CA VAL A 106 -10.70 -1.51 -3.98
C VAL A 106 -12.12 -1.77 -3.45
N PRO A 107 -12.75 -0.78 -2.77
CA PRO A 107 -14.11 -0.94 -2.24
C PRO A 107 -15.11 -1.42 -3.29
N ARG A 108 -16.17 -2.10 -2.85
CA ARG A 108 -17.26 -2.42 -3.78
C ARG A 108 -17.97 -1.13 -4.17
N ALA A 109 -18.54 -1.12 -5.38
CA ALA A 109 -19.39 -0.02 -5.81
C ALA A 109 -20.52 0.18 -4.79
N ASP A 110 -20.71 1.42 -4.36
CA ASP A 110 -21.92 1.89 -3.70
C ASP A 110 -22.82 2.52 -4.77
N PRO A 111 -23.83 1.79 -5.29
CA PRO A 111 -24.66 2.30 -6.36
C PRO A 111 -25.50 3.50 -5.90
N ARG A 112 -25.92 3.51 -4.64
CA ARG A 112 -26.76 4.59 -4.10
C ARG A 112 -25.95 5.87 -3.95
N GLY A 113 -24.75 5.77 -3.37
CA GLY A 113 -23.81 6.89 -3.26
C GLY A 113 -23.41 7.43 -4.63
N PHE A 114 -23.08 6.56 -5.59
CA PHE A 114 -22.77 6.98 -6.96
C PHE A 114 -23.94 7.73 -7.62
N LEU A 115 -25.16 7.19 -7.56
CA LEU A 115 -26.34 7.81 -8.16
C LEU A 115 -26.70 9.14 -7.49
N ALA A 116 -26.50 9.26 -6.18
CA ALA A 116 -26.66 10.52 -5.46
C ALA A 116 -25.65 11.57 -5.94
N ALA A 117 -24.37 11.21 -6.04
CA ALA A 117 -23.30 12.09 -6.53
C ALA A 117 -23.42 12.44 -8.03
N ALA A 118 -24.05 11.57 -8.83
CA ALA A 118 -24.28 11.79 -10.25
C ALA A 118 -25.61 12.50 -10.56
N ARG A 119 -26.42 12.86 -9.56
CA ARG A 119 -27.73 13.49 -9.77
C ARG A 119 -27.62 14.78 -10.59
N GLY A 120 -28.48 14.92 -11.60
CA GLY A 120 -28.49 16.09 -12.50
C GLY A 120 -27.36 16.09 -13.54
N ARG A 121 -26.51 15.06 -13.58
CA ARG A 121 -25.41 14.93 -14.54
C ARG A 121 -25.75 13.86 -15.59
N ARG A 122 -25.23 14.03 -16.80
CA ARG A 122 -25.31 13.04 -17.89
C ARG A 122 -23.94 12.40 -18.05
N ILE A 123 -23.89 11.08 -18.09
CA ILE A 123 -22.65 10.29 -18.25
C ILE A 123 -22.77 9.51 -19.56
N GLY A 124 -21.78 9.64 -20.44
CA GLY A 124 -21.70 8.91 -21.70
C GLY A 124 -20.37 8.16 -21.81
N PHE A 125 -20.42 6.95 -22.34
CA PHE A 125 -19.23 6.17 -22.68
C PHE A 125 -18.96 6.33 -24.18
N VAL A 126 -17.78 6.82 -24.53
CA VAL A 126 -17.33 7.02 -25.92
C VAL A 126 -16.15 6.11 -26.17
N GLY A 127 -16.22 5.32 -27.24
CA GLY A 127 -15.14 4.42 -27.64
C GLY A 127 -14.99 4.41 -29.16
N THR A 128 -13.76 4.23 -29.60
CA THR A 128 -13.42 3.84 -30.98
C THR A 128 -13.16 2.34 -30.95
N ARG A 129 -13.75 1.58 -31.89
CA ARG A 129 -13.76 0.11 -31.89
C ARG A 129 -12.43 -0.54 -31.51
#